data_AF-X8DPQ0-F1
#
_entry.id   AF-X8DPQ0-F1
#
_cell.length_a   1.000
_cell.length_b   1.000
_cell.length_c   1.000
_cell.angle_alpha   90.00
_cell.angle_beta   90.00
_cell.angle_gamma   90.00
#
_symmetry.space_group_name_H-M   'P 1'
#
loop_
_entity.id
_entity.type
_entity.pdbx_description
1 polymer ?
#
loop_
_entity_poly.entity_id
_entity_poly.type
_entity_poly.pdbx_seq_one_letter_code
_entity_poly.pdbx_strand_id
1 'polypeptide(L)' 'MLTSLAPDLARQVAKIAAPSVSSITLTLDDGRTIVWGTTERTAEKAEKLGALLTQPGRTYDVSSPDLPTVK' A
#
# COMPACT_ATOMS: atom_id res chain seq x y z
N MET A 1 -10.18 -10.24 2.69
CA MET A 1 -9.61 -10.15 4.06
C MET A 1 -8.22 -9.53 3.93
N LEU A 2 -7.84 -8.59 4.79
CA LEU A 2 -6.57 -7.83 4.73
C LEU A 2 -5.32 -8.70 5.03
N THR A 3 -5.42 -10.02 4.88
CA THR A 3 -4.39 -11.03 5.16
C THR A 3 -3.54 -11.36 3.93
N SER A 4 -3.88 -10.85 2.74
CA SER A 4 -3.07 -10.97 1.51
C SER A 4 -2.01 -9.88 1.36
N LEU A 5 -1.81 -9.03 2.36
CA LEU A 5 -0.63 -8.16 2.41
C LEU A 5 0.61 -9.04 2.49
N ALA A 6 1.62 -8.74 1.68
CA ALA A 6 2.92 -9.40 1.80
C ALA A 6 3.37 -9.31 3.26
N PRO A 7 3.80 -10.41 3.90
CA PRO A 7 4.15 -10.44 5.32
C PRO A 7 5.33 -9.51 5.65
N ASP A 8 6.12 -9.13 4.65
CA ASP A 8 7.16 -8.12 4.78
C ASP A 8 6.58 -6.71 4.90
N LEU A 9 5.58 -6.38 4.07
CA LEU A 9 4.89 -5.10 4.14
C LEU A 9 4.14 -4.95 5.46
N ALA A 10 3.39 -5.98 5.86
CA ALA A 10 2.65 -5.97 7.12
C ALA A 10 3.57 -5.75 8.34
N ARG A 11 4.83 -6.18 8.27
CA ARG A 11 5.84 -5.94 9.31
C ARG A 11 6.38 -4.50 9.30
N GLN A 12 6.42 -3.84 8.15
CA GLN A 12 6.88 -2.46 8.03
C GLN A 12 5.78 -1.43 8.33
N VAL A 13 4.51 -1.85 8.32
CA VAL A 13 3.37 -0.96 8.58
C VAL A 13 3.24 -0.68 10.06
N ALA A 14 3.48 0.57 10.44
CA ALA A 14 3.29 1.04 11.81
C ALA A 14 1.83 1.39 12.12
N LYS A 15 1.08 1.90 11.12
CA LYS A 15 -0.31 2.31 11.31
C LYS A 15 -1.16 2.02 10.07
N ILE A 16 -2.39 1.57 10.31
CA ILE A 16 -3.39 1.35 9.27
C ILE A 16 -4.54 2.32 9.52
N ALA A 17 -4.86 3.15 8.52
CA ALA A 17 -6.01 4.03 8.53
C ALA A 17 -6.95 3.60 7.39
N ALA A 18 -8.12 3.06 7.74
CA ALA A 18 -9.12 2.61 6.78
C ALA A 18 -10.48 3.25 7.12
N PRO A 19 -10.70 4.53 6.77
CA PRO A 19 -11.99 5.18 6.99
C PRO A 19 -13.15 4.47 6.25
N SER A 20 -12.84 3.82 5.12
CA SER A 20 -13.82 3.05 4.32
C SER A 20 -13.15 1.85 3.66
N VAL A 21 -13.92 0.82 3.30
CA VAL A 21 -13.43 -0.35 2.55
C VAL A 21 -12.83 0.00 1.18
N SER A 22 -13.20 1.17 0.64
CA SER A 22 -12.69 1.74 -0.60
C SER A 22 -11.52 2.71 -0.42
N SER A 23 -11.10 2.97 0.82
CA SER A 23 -10.04 3.92 1.14
C SER A 23 -9.23 3.41 2.33
N ILE A 24 -8.19 2.66 2.01
CA ILE A 24 -7.21 2.13 2.96
C ILE A 24 -5.90 2.89 2.75
N THR A 25 -5.31 3.37 3.84
CA THR A 25 -4.00 4.02 3.88
C THR A 25 -3.15 3.31 4.93
N LEU A 26 -1.91 3.00 4.57
CA LEU A 26 -0.95 2.33 5.43
C LEU A 26 0.21 3.30 5.65
N THR A 27 0.57 3.54 6.89
CA THR A 27 1.76 4.32 7.24
C THR A 27 2.84 3.34 7.67
N LEU A 28 3.98 3.39 6.99
CA LEU A 28 5.17 2.61 7.31
C LEU A 28 5.91 3.22 8.50
N ASP A 29 6.64 2.40 9.23
CA ASP A 29 7.47 2.81 10.38
C ASP A 29 8.55 3.83 9.98
N ASP A 30 9.05 3.72 8.75
CA ASP A 30 10.02 4.64 8.16
C ASP A 30 9.43 6.05 7.84
N GLY A 31 8.13 6.27 8.11
CA GLY A 31 7.42 7.52 7.84
C GLY A 31 6.84 7.64 6.43
N ARG A 32 7.01 6.62 5.60
CA ARG A 32 6.42 6.53 4.24
C ARG A 32 4.92 6.23 4.33
N THR A 33 4.14 6.79 3.41
CA THR A 33 2.68 6.61 3.34
C THR A 33 2.30 5.84 2.08
N ILE A 34 1.45 4.83 2.22
CA ILE A 34 0.95 4.01 1.13
C ILE A 34 -0.57 4.17 1.08
N VAL A 35 -1.10 4.62 -0.05
CA VAL A 35 -2.54 4.69 -0.29
C VAL A 35 -2.96 3.44 -1.05
N TRP A 36 -3.65 2.53 -0.39
CA TRP A 36 -4.10 1.25 -0.94
C TRP A 36 -5.47 1.32 -1.62
N GLY A 37 -6.34 2.23 -1.20
CA GLY A 37 -7.70 2.35 -1.74
C GLY A 37 -8.57 1.15 -1.37
N THR A 38 -9.09 0.42 -2.37
CA THR A 38 -9.94 -0.77 -2.19
C THR A 38 -9.14 -2.06 -1.96
N THR A 39 -9.75 -3.05 -1.30
CA THR A 39 -9.19 -4.42 -1.20
C THR A 39 -9.37 -5.25 -2.48
N GLU A 40 -9.95 -4.68 -3.54
CA GLU A 40 -10.02 -5.35 -4.84
C GLU A 40 -8.61 -5.49 -5.43
N ARG A 41 -8.36 -6.63 -6.07
CA ARG A 41 -7.05 -6.94 -6.70
C ARG A 41 -5.86 -6.77 -5.74
N THR A 42 -6.05 -7.18 -4.48
CA THR A 42 -5.01 -7.06 -3.43
C THR A 42 -3.69 -7.73 -3.86
N ALA A 43 -3.74 -8.86 -4.57
CA ALA A 43 -2.55 -9.55 -5.07
C ALA A 43 -1.77 -8.73 -6.12
N GLU A 44 -2.45 -8.20 -7.15
CA GLU A 44 -1.82 -7.34 -8.17
C GLU A 44 -1.22 -6.06 -7.56
N LYS A 45 -1.95 -5.44 -6.62
CA LYS A 45 -1.48 -4.25 -5.89
C LYS A 45 -0.25 -4.57 -5.04
N ALA A 46 -0.21 -5.74 -4.39
CA ALA A 46 0.93 -6.15 -3.57
C ALA A 46 2.21 -6.34 -4.40
N GLU A 47 2.10 -6.97 -5.57
CA GLU A 47 3.23 -7.08 -6.50
C GLU A 47 3.73 -5.70 -6.96
N LYS A 48 2.82 -4.83 -7.42
CA LYS A 48 3.19 -3.48 -7.86
C LYS A 48 3.77 -2.65 -6.73
N LEU A 49 3.22 -2.75 -5.52
CA LEU A 49 3.74 -2.07 -4.35
C LEU A 49 5.16 -2.52 -4.01
N GLY A 50 5.45 -3.82 -4.06
CA GLY A 50 6.81 -4.33 -3.87
C GLY A 50 7.80 -3.68 -4.83
N ALA A 51 7.44 -3.57 -6.11
CA ALA A 51 8.26 -2.88 -7.12
C ALA A 51 8.37 -1.38 -6.85
N LEU A 52 7.30 -0.70 -6.44
CA LEU A 52 7.30 0.73 -6.13
C LEU A 52 8.16 1.06 -4.90
N LEU A 53 8.15 0.22 -3.88
CA LEU A 53 8.96 0.43 -2.66
C LEU A 53 10.46 0.41 -2.91
N THR A 54 10.90 -0.14 -4.06
CA THR A 54 12.30 -0.05 -4.50
C THR A 54 12.64 1.34 -5.05
N GLN A 55 11.63 2.13 -5.42
CA GLN A 55 11.81 3.49 -5.89
C GLN A 55 11.86 4.47 -4.69
N PRO A 56 12.76 5.45 -4.72
CA PRO A 56 12.82 6.47 -3.69
C PRO A 56 11.55 7.34 -3.73
N GLY A 57 10.78 7.30 -2.65
CA GLY A 57 9.53 8.04 -2.54
C GLY A 57 9.01 8.06 -1.11
N ARG A 58 8.17 9.04 -0.79
CA ARG A 58 7.52 9.14 0.53
C ARG A 58 6.06 8.74 0.47
N THR A 59 5.41 8.90 -0.68
CA THR A 59 4.00 8.54 -0.86
C THR A 59 3.84 7.58 -2.03
N TYR A 60 3.27 6.41 -1.78
CA TYR A 60 2.98 5.39 -2.79
C TYR A 60 1.48 5.22 -2.92
N ASP A 61 0.89 5.71 -3.99
CA ASP A 61 -0.50 5.46 -4.30
C ASP A 61 -0.63 4.20 -5.15
N VAL A 62 -1.24 3.17 -4.58
CA VAL A 62 -1.64 1.91 -5.21
C VAL A 62 -3.16 1.73 -5.14
N SER A 63 -3.90 2.84 -5.02
CA SER A 63 -5.37 2.84 -5.07
C SER A 63 -5.87 2.36 -6.44
N SER A 64 -5.15 2.76 -7.49
CA SER A 64 -5.39 2.38 -8.88
C SER A 64 -4.29 1.43 -9.35
N PRO A 65 -4.61 0.14 -9.60
CA PRO A 65 -3.61 -0.81 -10.07
C PRO A 65 -3.03 -0.42 -11.44
N ASP A 66 -3.79 0.29 -12.28
CA ASP A 66 -3.33 0.73 -13.60
C ASP A 66 -2.33 1.90 -13.57
N LEU A 67 -2.39 2.76 -12.55
CA LEU A 67 -1.52 3.94 -12.44
C LEU A 67 -1.00 4.09 -11.01
N PRO A 68 -0.12 3.18 -10.56
CA PRO A 68 0.59 3.41 -9.32
C PRO A 68 1.46 4.66 -9.46
N THR A 69 1.32 5.60 -8.53
CA THR A 69 2.15 6.82 -8.51
C THR A 69 3.02 6.86 -7.27
N VAL A 70 4.27 7.24 -7.45
CA VAL A 70 5.20 7.54 -6.36
C VAL A 70 5.45 9.05 -6.35
N LYS A 71 5.32 9.67 -5.18
CA LYS A 71 5.63 11.08 -4.91
C LYS A 71 6.68 11.21 -3.81
#